data_AF-A0A8T3Y126-F1
#
_entry.id   AF-A0A8T3Y126-F1
#
_cell.length_a   1.000
_cell.length_b   1.000
_cell.length_c   1.000
_cell.angle_alpha   90.00
_cell.angle_beta   90.00
_cell.angle_gamma   90.00
#
_symmetry.space_group_name_H-M   'P 1'
#
loop_
_entity.id
_entity.type
_entity.pdbx_description
1 polymer ?
#
loop_
_entity_poly.entity_id
_entity_poly.type
_entity_poly.pdbx_seq_one_letter_code
_entity_poly.pdbx_strand_id
1 'polypeptide(L)'
;NKKNSFEKIGLKINYTAVESMGQLVELMNHYFKSENISGEAVHLSLFELEKIKKLISEQKKPRIVFLFKVVDSLEMLESDYSKKLISEIAEICDFAVLSFATKSMIKRKKFRAKRNWILDFLNENFEIADEFESGDEKYVVFHSR
;
A
#
# COMPACT_ATOMS: atom_id res chain seq x y z
N ASN A 1 28.54 6.00 -3.38
CA ASN A 1 27.44 6.03 -2.39
C ASN A 1 26.25 6.81 -2.94
N LYS A 2 25.30 6.12 -3.58
CA LYS A 2 24.02 6.74 -3.95
C LYS A 2 23.19 6.87 -2.67
N LYS A 3 23.17 8.06 -2.06
CA LYS A 3 22.18 8.36 -1.01
C LYS A 3 20.78 8.20 -1.60
N ASN A 4 19.90 7.46 -0.92
CA ASN A 4 18.51 7.34 -1.37
C ASN A 4 17.79 8.70 -1.26
N SER A 5 16.67 8.88 -1.96
CA SER A 5 15.97 10.18 -2.01
C SER A 5 15.51 10.69 -0.63
N PHE A 6 15.23 9.81 0.32
CA PHE A 6 14.82 10.17 1.68
C PHE A 6 15.99 10.62 2.56
N GLU A 7 17.15 9.98 2.42
CA GLU A 7 18.37 10.38 3.12
C GLU A 7 18.84 11.78 2.69
N LYS A 8 18.59 12.15 1.43
CA LYS A 8 18.90 13.50 0.93
C LYS A 8 18.10 14.60 1.64
N ILE A 9 16.90 14.27 2.13
CA ILE A 9 16.06 15.17 2.92
C ILE A 9 16.17 14.91 4.43
N GLY A 10 17.19 14.15 4.87
CA GLY A 10 17.47 13.91 6.29
C GLY A 10 16.55 12.90 6.97
N LEU A 11 15.73 12.16 6.21
CA LEU A 11 14.82 11.15 6.75
C LEU A 11 15.46 9.76 6.73
N LYS A 12 15.44 9.10 7.88
CA LYS A 12 15.79 7.69 8.01
C LYS A 12 14.51 6.85 7.95
N ILE A 13 14.35 6.09 6.89
CA ILE A 13 13.17 5.25 6.65
C ILE A 13 13.52 3.80 6.98
N ASN A 14 12.63 3.13 7.69
CA ASN A 14 12.61 1.68 7.80
C ASN A 14 11.48 1.16 6.92
N TYR A 15 11.82 0.39 5.90
CA TYR A 15 10.86 -0.09 4.92
C TYR A 15 10.48 -1.55 5.21
N THR A 16 9.19 -1.82 5.36
CA THR A 16 8.68 -3.19 5.52
C THR A 16 7.77 -3.54 4.35
N ALA A 17 8.04 -4.64 3.67
CA ALA A 17 7.19 -5.21 2.64
C ALA A 17 6.51 -6.49 3.10
N VAL A 18 5.30 -6.72 2.60
CA VAL A 18 4.54 -7.95 2.76
C VAL A 18 4.30 -8.54 1.38
N GLU A 19 4.67 -9.79 1.18
CA GLU A 19 4.54 -10.51 -0.09
C GLU A 19 4.18 -11.98 0.18
N SER A 20 3.25 -12.53 -0.61
CA SER A 20 2.73 -13.90 -0.42
C SER A 20 3.56 -14.96 -1.15
N MET A 21 4.47 -14.56 -2.05
CA MET A 21 5.39 -15.46 -2.73
C MET A 21 6.78 -15.44 -2.07
N GLY A 22 7.13 -16.52 -1.35
CA GLY A 22 8.43 -16.62 -0.65
C GLY A 22 9.66 -16.36 -1.53
N GLN A 23 9.66 -16.80 -2.79
CA GLN A 23 10.78 -16.53 -3.71
C GLN A 23 10.96 -15.02 -4.00
N LEU A 24 9.88 -14.26 -4.05
CA LEU A 24 9.95 -12.80 -4.22
C LEU A 24 10.43 -12.13 -2.94
N VAL A 25 10.03 -12.64 -1.78
CA VAL A 25 10.53 -12.17 -0.47
C VAL A 25 12.05 -12.34 -0.37
N GLU A 26 12.57 -13.50 -0.76
CA GLU A 26 14.01 -13.77 -0.79
C GLU A 26 14.74 -12.80 -1.73
N LEU A 27 14.19 -12.59 -2.93
CA LEU A 27 14.74 -11.66 -3.91
C LEU A 27 14.77 -10.21 -3.40
N MET A 28 13.68 -9.75 -2.78
CA MET A 28 13.58 -8.41 -2.21
C MET A 28 14.59 -8.21 -1.07
N ASN A 29 14.69 -9.17 -0.16
CA ASN A 29 15.64 -9.11 0.95
C ASN A 29 17.09 -9.14 0.46
N HIS A 30 17.39 -9.93 -0.58
CA HIS A 30 18.70 -9.92 -1.22
C HIS A 30 19.01 -8.53 -1.80
N TYR A 31 18.05 -7.93 -2.51
CA TYR A 31 18.19 -6.59 -3.07
C TYR A 31 18.37 -5.51 -1.99
N PHE A 32 17.59 -5.54 -0.91
CA PHE A 32 17.76 -4.59 0.20
C PHE A 32 19.15 -4.68 0.82
N LYS A 33 19.68 -5.89 0.98
CA LYS A 33 21.04 -6.10 1.47
C LYS A 33 22.10 -5.62 0.49
N SER A 34 21.96 -5.89 -0.81
CA SER A 34 22.96 -5.49 -1.82
C SER A 34 23.03 -3.97 -2.00
N GLU A 35 21.89 -3.30 -1.93
CA GLU A 35 21.78 -1.84 -2.09
C GLU A 35 21.88 -1.08 -0.76
N ASN A 36 22.14 -1.78 0.35
CA ASN A 36 22.20 -1.21 1.70
C ASN A 36 20.96 -0.36 2.05
N ILE A 37 19.79 -0.86 1.68
CA ILE A 37 18.49 -0.27 1.99
C ILE A 37 18.07 -0.80 3.37
N SER A 38 17.67 0.12 4.26
CA SER A 38 17.11 -0.22 5.58
C SER A 38 15.68 -0.73 5.41
N GLY A 39 15.54 -1.99 4.99
CA GLY A 39 14.24 -2.62 4.82
C GLY A 39 14.26 -4.14 4.87
N GLU A 40 13.07 -4.70 5.03
CA GLU A 40 12.81 -6.13 5.16
C GLU A 40 11.50 -6.48 4.43
N ALA A 41 11.49 -7.59 3.72
CA ALA A 41 10.30 -8.23 3.19
C ALA A 41 9.93 -9.45 4.05
N VAL A 42 8.65 -9.58 4.37
CA VAL A 42 8.11 -10.67 5.18
C VAL A 42 7.14 -11.50 4.34
N HIS A 43 7.30 -12.82 4.40
CA HIS A 43 6.41 -13.76 3.71
C HIS A 43 5.09 -13.90 4.48
N LEU A 44 4.07 -13.15 4.05
CA LEU A 44 2.74 -13.09 4.66
C LEU A 44 1.68 -12.84 3.59
N SER A 45 0.47 -13.37 3.81
CA SER A 45 -0.70 -13.04 3.02
C SER A 45 -1.41 -11.80 3.57
N LEU A 46 -1.98 -10.97 2.69
CA LEU A 46 -2.85 -9.87 3.11
C LEU A 46 -4.10 -10.36 3.87
N PHE A 47 -4.47 -11.64 3.72
CA PHE A 47 -5.56 -12.28 4.46
C PHE A 47 -5.22 -12.59 5.93
N GLU A 48 -3.94 -12.54 6.31
CA GLU A 48 -3.48 -12.77 7.69
C GLU A 48 -3.51 -11.47 8.50
N LEU A 49 -4.68 -10.83 8.57
CA LEU A 49 -4.88 -9.46 9.06
C LEU A 49 -4.26 -9.18 10.43
N GLU A 50 -4.41 -10.08 11.41
CA GLU A 50 -3.84 -9.89 12.74
C GLU A 50 -2.30 -9.83 12.73
N LYS A 51 -1.65 -10.60 11.85
CA LYS A 51 -0.19 -10.55 11.69
C LYS A 51 0.24 -9.23 11.03
N ILE A 52 -0.53 -8.74 10.06
CA ILE A 52 -0.28 -7.45 9.40
C ILE A 52 -0.43 -6.30 10.40
N LYS A 53 -1.50 -6.31 11.19
CA LYS A 53 -1.76 -5.29 12.21
C LYS A 53 -0.64 -5.24 13.25
N LYS A 54 -0.19 -6.41 13.71
CA LYS A 54 0.96 -6.53 14.59
C LYS A 54 2.24 -5.96 13.94
N LEU A 55 2.53 -6.36 12.71
CA LEU A 55 3.71 -5.90 11.96
C LEU A 55 3.75 -4.37 11.83
N ILE A 56 2.61 -3.73 11.50
CA ILE A 56 2.49 -2.27 11.40
C ILE A 56 2.65 -1.61 12.77
N SER A 57 2.00 -2.15 13.81
CA SER A 57 1.99 -1.56 15.15
C SER A 57 3.36 -1.57 15.83
N GLU A 58 4.20 -2.56 15.51
CA GLU A 58 5.58 -2.68 15.98
C GLU A 58 6.52 -1.64 15.33
N GLN A 59 6.10 -0.98 14.24
CA GLN A 59 6.89 0.06 13.60
C GLN A 59 6.81 1.40 14.34
N LYS A 60 7.91 2.16 14.29
CA LYS A 60 7.98 3.52 14.81
C LYS A 60 7.11 4.47 13.98
N LYS A 61 6.46 5.41 14.67
CA LYS A 61 5.73 6.50 14.01
C LYS A 61 6.67 7.55 13.40
N PRO A 62 6.26 8.27 12.34
CA PRO A 62 5.00 8.08 11.60
C PRO A 62 5.02 6.82 10.72
N ARG A 63 3.88 6.13 10.63
CA ARG A 63 3.65 4.91 9.85
C ARG A 63 2.84 5.25 8.61
N ILE A 64 3.42 4.99 7.44
CA ILE A 64 2.74 5.18 6.16
C ILE A 64 2.58 3.80 5.51
N VAL A 65 1.36 3.41 5.20
CA VAL A 65 1.06 2.11 4.57
C VAL A 65 0.64 2.32 3.13
N PHE A 66 1.31 1.62 2.21
CA PHE A 66 1.03 1.68 0.78
C PHE A 66 0.27 0.43 0.32
N LEU A 67 -0.91 0.61 -0.24
CA LEU A 67 -1.80 -0.42 -0.78
C LEU A 67 -1.94 -0.24 -2.29
N PHE A 68 -0.86 -0.53 -3.02
CA PHE A 68 -0.82 -0.28 -4.46
C PHE A 68 -1.44 -1.41 -5.26
N LYS A 69 -2.50 -1.11 -6.01
CA LYS A 69 -3.21 -2.04 -6.90
C LYS A 69 -3.68 -3.35 -6.25
N VAL A 70 -3.84 -3.37 -4.92
CA VAL A 70 -4.30 -4.56 -4.20
C VAL A 70 -5.82 -4.70 -4.21
N VAL A 71 -6.56 -3.60 -4.34
CA VAL A 71 -8.03 -3.58 -4.22
C VAL A 71 -8.70 -4.58 -5.16
N ASP A 72 -8.44 -4.47 -6.46
CA ASP A 72 -9.11 -5.31 -7.46
C ASP A 72 -8.77 -6.80 -7.23
N SER A 73 -7.52 -7.11 -6.87
CA SER A 73 -7.06 -8.48 -6.59
C SER A 73 -7.71 -9.07 -5.35
N LEU A 74 -7.92 -8.26 -4.30
CA LEU A 74 -8.57 -8.70 -3.06
C LEU A 74 -10.06 -8.95 -3.28
N GLU A 75 -10.76 -8.04 -3.97
CA GLU A 75 -12.19 -8.19 -4.27
C GLU A 75 -12.48 -9.39 -5.19
N MET A 76 -11.52 -9.78 -6.03
CA MET A 76 -11.63 -11.02 -6.82
C MET A 76 -11.57 -12.30 -5.97
N LEU A 77 -10.90 -12.25 -4.82
CA LEU A 77 -10.71 -13.41 -3.93
C LEU A 77 -11.80 -13.47 -2.86
N GLU A 78 -12.16 -12.34 -2.26
CA GLU A 78 -13.20 -12.24 -1.23
C GLU A 78 -13.91 -10.87 -1.34
N SER A 79 -15.23 -10.91 -1.50
CA SER A 79 -16.07 -9.71 -1.61
C SER A 79 -15.95 -8.83 -0.37
N ASP A 80 -15.81 -7.52 -0.58
CA ASP A 80 -15.68 -6.49 0.45
C ASP A 80 -14.45 -6.63 1.37
N TYR A 81 -13.53 -7.56 1.08
CA TYR A 81 -12.32 -7.74 1.88
C TYR A 81 -11.40 -6.53 1.82
N SER A 82 -11.33 -5.84 0.67
CA SER A 82 -10.47 -4.65 0.55
C SER A 82 -10.93 -3.53 1.49
N LYS A 83 -12.24 -3.34 1.66
CA LYS A 83 -12.81 -2.36 2.61
C LYS A 83 -12.43 -2.70 4.04
N LYS A 84 -12.57 -3.98 4.42
CA LYS A 84 -12.17 -4.47 5.75
C LYS A 84 -10.68 -4.24 6.00
N LEU A 85 -9.82 -4.63 5.07
CA LEU A 85 -8.38 -4.43 5.17
C LEU A 85 -8.03 -2.95 5.32
N ILE A 86 -8.64 -2.08 4.51
CA ILE A 86 -8.39 -0.64 4.53
C ILE A 86 -8.80 -0.03 5.88
N SER A 87 -9.98 -0.34 6.40
CA SER A 87 -10.43 0.16 7.71
C SER A 87 -9.46 -0.22 8.82
N GLU A 88 -9.08 -1.49 8.88
CA GLU A 88 -8.21 -2.02 9.94
C GLU A 88 -6.79 -1.47 9.86
N ILE A 89 -6.27 -1.23 8.66
CA ILE A 89 -4.97 -0.59 8.46
C ILE A 89 -5.00 0.89 8.81
N ALA A 90 -6.04 1.61 8.38
CA ALA A 90 -6.17 3.05 8.58
C ALA A 90 -6.20 3.43 10.06
N GLU A 91 -6.78 2.59 10.93
CA GLU A 91 -6.83 2.80 12.39
C GLU A 91 -5.46 2.74 13.07
N ILE A 92 -4.48 2.04 12.47
CA ILE A 92 -3.18 1.75 13.11
C ILE A 92 -1.99 2.40 12.41
N CYS A 93 -2.21 3.05 11.27
CA CYS A 93 -1.22 3.86 10.56
C CYS A 93 -1.51 5.35 10.72
N ASP A 94 -0.51 6.19 10.45
CA ASP A 94 -0.71 7.65 10.44
C ASP A 94 -1.23 8.11 9.08
N PHE A 95 -0.84 7.44 7.99
CA PHE A 95 -1.41 7.63 6.65
C PHE A 95 -1.48 6.31 5.89
N ALA A 96 -2.57 6.10 5.17
CA ALA A 96 -2.70 5.06 4.17
C ALA A 96 -2.70 5.69 2.76
N VAL A 97 -2.07 4.98 1.82
CA VAL A 97 -2.02 5.39 0.41
C VAL A 97 -2.57 4.26 -0.45
N LEU A 98 -3.71 4.49 -1.07
CA LEU A 98 -4.33 3.54 -1.98
C LEU A 98 -3.99 3.92 -3.43
N SER A 99 -3.67 2.94 -4.28
CA SER A 99 -3.61 3.17 -5.72
C SER A 99 -4.46 2.20 -6.52
N PHE A 100 -5.01 2.69 -7.62
CA PHE A 100 -5.72 1.88 -8.60
C PHE A 100 -5.52 2.42 -10.02
N ALA A 101 -5.47 1.51 -10.99
CA ALA A 101 -5.18 1.85 -12.38
C ALA A 101 -6.35 2.60 -13.03
N THR A 102 -6.14 3.76 -13.66
CA THR A 102 -7.20 4.56 -14.30
C THR A 102 -7.53 4.13 -15.73
N LYS A 103 -6.64 3.34 -16.37
CA LYS A 103 -6.81 2.82 -17.75
C LYS A 103 -6.40 1.36 -17.87
N SER A 104 -7.03 0.63 -18.79
CA SER A 104 -6.61 -0.74 -19.11
C SER A 104 -5.33 -0.75 -19.95
N MET A 105 -4.37 -1.60 -19.57
CA MET A 105 -3.07 -1.77 -20.24
C MET A 105 -3.23 -2.17 -21.73
N ILE A 106 -4.24 -2.99 -22.05
CA ILE A 106 -4.40 -3.62 -23.37
C ILE A 106 -5.04 -2.67 -24.40
N LYS A 107 -6.00 -1.82 -23.98
CA LYS A 107 -6.77 -0.99 -24.92
C LYS A 107 -6.54 0.52 -24.73
N ARG A 108 -5.77 0.95 -23.72
CA ARG A 108 -5.66 2.34 -23.26
C ARG A 108 -7.02 3.04 -23.07
N LYS A 109 -8.09 2.27 -22.94
CA LYS A 109 -9.44 2.75 -22.66
C LYS A 109 -9.58 2.85 -21.16
N LYS A 110 -10.19 3.95 -20.69
CA LYS A 110 -10.63 4.11 -19.30
C LYS A 110 -11.42 2.86 -18.88
N PHE A 111 -11.15 2.34 -17.69
CA PHE A 111 -11.90 1.19 -17.18
C PHE A 111 -13.40 1.49 -17.23
N ARG A 112 -14.21 0.54 -17.72
CA ARG A 112 -15.68 0.66 -17.71
C ARG A 112 -16.24 0.51 -16.30
N ALA A 113 -15.59 -0.29 -15.46
CA ALA A 113 -15.92 -0.39 -14.05
C ALA A 113 -15.50 0.91 -13.37
N LYS A 114 -16.48 1.76 -13.07
CA LYS A 114 -16.27 2.92 -12.22
C LYS A 114 -15.90 2.40 -10.83
N ARG A 115 -14.64 2.59 -10.42
CA ARG A 115 -14.19 2.40 -9.02
C ARG A 115 -14.74 3.52 -8.11
N ASN A 116 -15.95 3.98 -8.40
CA ASN A 116 -16.63 4.99 -7.59
C ASN A 116 -16.89 4.40 -6.21
N TRP A 117 -17.29 3.13 -6.13
CA TRP A 117 -17.60 2.49 -4.84
C TRP A 117 -16.45 2.58 -3.81
N ILE A 118 -15.19 2.44 -4.23
CA ILE A 118 -14.06 2.52 -3.30
C ILE A 118 -13.75 3.97 -2.94
N LEU A 119 -13.90 4.89 -3.89
CA LEU A 119 -13.78 6.32 -3.63
C LEU A 119 -14.88 6.82 -2.69
N ASP A 120 -16.12 6.38 -2.90
CA ASP A 120 -17.28 6.70 -2.08
C ASP A 120 -17.05 6.15 -0.66
N PHE A 121 -16.65 4.87 -0.55
CA PHE A 121 -16.25 4.27 0.72
C PHE A 121 -15.15 5.08 1.43
N LEU A 122 -14.10 5.51 0.72
CA LEU A 122 -13.02 6.28 1.32
C LEU A 122 -13.51 7.63 1.85
N ASN A 123 -14.27 8.37 1.03
CA ASN A 123 -14.82 9.68 1.39
C ASN A 123 -15.81 9.61 2.55
N GLU A 124 -16.59 8.53 2.66
CA GLU A 124 -17.57 8.33 3.73
C GLU A 124 -16.90 8.05 5.08
N ASN A 125 -15.79 7.29 5.08
CA ASN A 125 -15.21 6.70 6.29
C ASN A 125 -13.91 7.36 6.78
N PHE A 126 -13.18 8.08 5.93
CA PHE A 126 -11.86 8.63 6.26
C PHE A 126 -11.78 10.14 6.00
N GLU A 127 -10.67 10.76 6.42
CA GLU A 127 -10.28 12.10 6.00
C GLU A 127 -9.27 11.98 4.85
N ILE A 128 -9.55 12.65 3.73
CA ILE A 128 -8.71 12.62 2.53
C ILE A 128 -7.68 13.74 2.63
N ALA A 129 -6.40 13.37 2.74
CA ALA A 129 -5.29 14.31 2.85
C ALA A 129 -4.81 14.80 1.48
N ASP A 130 -4.82 13.93 0.46
CA ASP A 130 -4.43 14.28 -0.90
C ASP A 130 -5.00 13.30 -1.93
N GLU A 131 -5.20 13.78 -3.16
CA GLU A 131 -5.58 12.98 -4.33
C GLU A 131 -4.83 13.44 -5.56
N PHE A 132 -4.12 12.53 -6.23
CA PHE A 132 -3.38 12.85 -7.45
C PHE A 132 -3.34 11.68 -8.43
N GLU A 133 -3.06 12.00 -9.69
CA GLU A 133 -2.81 11.01 -10.73
C GLU A 133 -1.33 11.03 -11.13
N SER A 134 -0.74 9.86 -11.31
CA SER A 134 0.60 9.72 -11.89
C SER A 134 0.59 8.58 -12.91
N GLY A 135 0.90 8.91 -14.16
CA GLY A 135 0.79 7.99 -15.28
C GLY A 135 -0.65 7.52 -15.50
N ASP A 136 -0.87 6.20 -15.42
CA ASP A 136 -2.18 5.56 -15.55
C ASP A 136 -2.71 5.06 -14.19
N GLU A 137 -2.33 5.71 -13.09
CA GLU A 137 -2.75 5.39 -11.73
C GLU A 137 -3.28 6.63 -11.01
N LYS A 138 -4.34 6.43 -10.23
CA LYS A 138 -4.84 7.39 -9.25
C LYS A 138 -4.37 6.94 -7.87
N TYR A 139 -3.94 7.90 -7.08
CA TYR A 139 -3.49 7.75 -5.71
C TYR A 139 -4.42 8.56 -4.81
N VAL A 140 -4.80 7.96 -3.67
CA VAL A 140 -5.58 8.62 -2.63
C VAL A 140 -4.83 8.43 -1.32
N VAL A 141 -4.48 9.54 -0.68
CA VAL A 141 -3.84 9.59 0.64
C VAL A 141 -4.90 9.96 1.67
N PHE A 142 -5.03 9.15 2.71
CA PHE A 142 -6.07 9.31 3.72
C PHE A 142 -5.62 8.80 5.08
N HIS A 143 -6.35 9.19 6.12
CA HIS A 143 -6.16 8.71 7.49
C HIS A 143 -7.49 8.55 8.21
N SER A 144 -7.47 7.84 9.34
CA SER A 144 -8.63 7.76 10.23
C SER A 144 -9.09 9.16 10.66
N ARG A 145 -10.40 9.36 10.78
CA ARG A 145 -11.00 10.57 11.35
C ARG A 145 -10.76 10.69 12.85
#